data_AF-X1RQ34-F1
#
_entry.id   AF-X1RQ34-F1
#
_cell.length_a   1.000
_cell.length_b   1.000
_cell.length_c   1.000
_cell.angle_alpha   90.00
_cell.angle_beta   90.00
_cell.angle_gamma   90.00
#
_symmetry.space_group_name_H-M   'P 1'
#
loop_
_entity.id
_entity.type
_entity.pdbx_description
1 polymer ?
#
loop_
_entity_poly.entity_id
_entity_poly.type
_entity_poly.pdbx_seq_one_letter_code
_entity_poly.pdbx_strand_id
1 'polypeptide(L)'
;EQDSTYGDYQKEMDMINKAFLELMYEGDLKGRVFTFPIPTYNLTKDFDWDSPNSNLLFEVTAKYGIPYFQNYIGTDIDPGDIRAMCCRLNLDQRELLRRPGNMWGPGDSTGSIGVVTINLNRIGYESGTRDEFFTDLKNVMVLAKESLETKREVVNNMLARGLVPYTLVYLGHYENHFSTIGICGMHEACLNFLGKGIGTPEGKEFAIEVLNFMRDTIKQFQEETGNLYNLEATPAESTSYRLARLDRQKYHNIITAGT
;
A
#
# COMPACT_ATOMS: atom_id res chain seq x y z
N GLU A 1 -4.05 1.43 -37.38
CA GLU A 1 -3.25 2.30 -36.50
C GLU A 1 -3.80 3.71 -36.56
N GLN A 2 -3.59 4.51 -35.52
CA GLN A 2 -3.90 5.93 -35.53
C GLN A 2 -2.65 6.74 -35.91
N ASP A 3 -2.85 7.96 -36.44
CA ASP A 3 -1.79 8.81 -36.98
C ASP A 3 -0.97 9.57 -35.91
N SER A 4 -1.24 9.34 -34.62
CA SER A 4 -0.59 10.02 -33.50
C SER A 4 -0.45 9.10 -32.29
N THR A 5 0.43 9.48 -31.38
CA THR A 5 0.72 8.79 -30.12
C THR A 5 0.34 9.67 -28.93
N TYR A 6 0.17 9.07 -27.74
CA TYR A 6 -0.12 9.85 -26.53
C TYR A 6 0.96 10.89 -26.20
N GLY A 7 2.23 10.63 -26.57
CA GLY A 7 3.34 11.56 -26.35
C GLY A 7 3.21 12.86 -27.16
N ASP A 8 2.43 12.84 -28.26
CA ASP A 8 2.25 14.02 -29.12
C ASP A 8 1.33 15.09 -28.49
N TYR A 9 0.64 14.76 -27.39
CA TYR A 9 -0.37 15.61 -26.72
C TYR A 9 0.11 16.19 -25.38
N GLN A 10 1.42 16.42 -25.22
CA GLN A 10 1.98 16.96 -23.98
C GLN A 10 1.39 18.32 -23.61
N LYS A 11 1.14 19.19 -24.60
CA LYS A 11 0.58 20.53 -24.38
C LYS A 11 -0.83 20.47 -23.77
N GLU A 12 -1.66 19.55 -24.25
CA GLU A 12 -3.00 19.30 -23.72
C GLU A 12 -2.93 18.71 -22.31
N MET A 13 -1.98 17.81 -22.04
CA MET A 13 -1.74 17.28 -20.70
C MET A 13 -1.30 18.36 -19.72
N ASP A 14 -0.44 19.30 -20.15
CA ASP A 14 0.00 20.43 -19.33
C ASP A 14 -1.17 21.38 -19.03
N MET A 15 -2.05 21.61 -20.00
CA MET A 15 -3.26 22.42 -19.83
C MET A 15 -4.20 21.80 -18.79
N ILE A 16 -4.42 20.48 -18.85
CA ILE A 16 -5.26 19.76 -17.88
C ILE A 16 -4.64 19.82 -16.48
N ASN A 17 -3.34 19.56 -16.37
CA ASN A 17 -2.62 19.64 -15.09
C ASN A 17 -2.71 21.02 -14.47
N LYS A 18 -2.52 22.07 -15.28
CA LYS A 18 -2.65 23.46 -14.82
C LYS A 18 -4.03 23.73 -14.25
N ALA A 19 -5.08 23.44 -15.02
CA ALA A 19 -6.46 23.68 -14.59
C ALA A 19 -6.81 22.90 -13.31
N PHE A 20 -6.33 21.65 -13.20
CA PHE A 20 -6.51 20.84 -12.01
C PHE A 20 -5.81 21.45 -10.79
N LEU A 21 -4.56 21.86 -10.92
CA LEU A 21 -3.79 22.49 -9.84
C LEU A 21 -4.36 23.84 -9.42
N GLU A 22 -4.86 24.65 -10.36
CA GLU A 22 -5.53 25.93 -10.07
C GLU A 22 -6.78 25.70 -9.20
N LEU A 23 -7.61 24.71 -9.56
CA LEU A 23 -8.78 24.32 -8.75
C LEU A 23 -8.36 23.81 -7.36
N MET A 24 -7.33 22.98 -7.28
CA MET A 24 -6.82 22.47 -6.01
C MET A 24 -6.24 23.59 -5.14
N TYR A 25 -5.65 24.63 -5.74
CA TYR A 25 -5.15 25.81 -5.04
C TYR A 25 -6.28 26.69 -4.52
N GLU A 26 -7.31 26.94 -5.33
CA GLU A 26 -8.49 27.72 -4.94
C GLU A 26 -9.23 27.05 -3.78
N GLY A 27 -9.42 25.73 -3.86
CA GLY A 27 -10.15 24.94 -2.87
C GLY A 27 -11.67 24.94 -3.11
N ASP A 28 -12.42 24.41 -2.15
CA ASP A 28 -13.88 24.36 -2.22
C ASP A 28 -14.52 25.76 -2.19
N LEU A 29 -15.85 25.84 -2.21
CA LEU A 29 -16.59 27.12 -2.12
C LEU A 29 -16.16 28.02 -0.95
N LYS A 30 -15.56 27.45 0.10
CA LYS A 30 -15.07 28.16 1.30
C LYS A 30 -13.54 28.30 1.32
N GLY A 31 -12.84 27.99 0.23
CA GLY A 31 -11.39 27.99 0.14
C GLY A 31 -10.72 26.89 0.97
N ARG A 32 -11.41 25.78 1.23
CA ARG A 32 -10.84 24.65 1.97
C ARG A 32 -10.27 23.62 1.01
N VAL A 33 -9.27 22.88 1.48
CA VAL A 33 -8.66 21.79 0.71
C VAL A 33 -9.69 20.73 0.31
N PHE A 34 -9.58 20.23 -0.91
CA PHE A 34 -10.30 19.03 -1.33
C PHE A 34 -9.66 17.79 -0.70
N THR A 35 -10.46 16.99 0.01
CA THR A 35 -9.99 15.71 0.57
C THR A 35 -9.88 14.62 -0.50
N PHE A 36 -10.64 14.74 -1.60
CA PHE A 36 -10.65 13.81 -2.72
C PHE A 36 -10.81 14.56 -4.07
N PRO A 37 -10.26 14.03 -5.17
CA PRO A 37 -9.35 12.87 -5.24
C PRO A 37 -8.02 13.15 -4.51
N ILE A 38 -7.24 12.11 -4.24
CA ILE A 38 -5.88 12.27 -3.69
C ILE A 38 -4.92 12.32 -4.88
N PRO A 39 -4.46 13.51 -5.30
CA PRO A 39 -3.46 13.60 -6.36
C PRO A 39 -2.12 13.04 -5.91
N THR A 40 -1.46 12.33 -6.82
CA THR A 40 -0.11 11.79 -6.64
C THR A 40 0.72 12.14 -7.86
N TYR A 41 1.87 12.80 -7.65
CA TYR A 41 2.80 13.16 -8.71
C TYR A 41 4.07 12.31 -8.63
N ASN A 42 4.50 11.79 -9.77
CA ASN A 42 5.73 11.04 -9.88
C ASN A 42 6.91 12.02 -10.03
N LEU A 43 7.90 11.92 -9.16
CA LEU A 43 9.16 12.63 -9.29
C LEU A 43 10.16 11.72 -9.99
N THR A 44 10.48 12.05 -11.23
CA THR A 44 11.38 11.28 -12.10
C THR A 44 12.71 12.02 -12.30
N LYS A 45 13.69 11.37 -12.94
CA LYS A 45 15.00 12.00 -13.21
C LYS A 45 14.89 13.18 -14.18
N ASP A 46 13.88 13.16 -15.04
CA ASP A 46 13.54 14.15 -16.06
C ASP A 46 12.40 15.09 -15.63
N PHE A 47 12.00 15.06 -14.36
CA PHE A 47 10.97 15.97 -13.85
C PHE A 47 11.37 17.43 -14.08
N ASP A 48 10.52 18.18 -14.77
CA ASP A 48 10.75 19.60 -15.06
C ASP A 48 10.48 20.45 -13.82
N TRP A 49 11.52 20.80 -13.07
CA TRP A 49 11.40 21.56 -11.83
C TRP A 49 11.00 23.02 -12.03
N ASP A 50 11.28 23.59 -13.19
CA ASP A 50 11.15 25.02 -13.46
C ASP A 50 9.88 25.35 -14.26
N SER A 51 9.07 24.33 -14.59
CA SER A 51 7.82 24.51 -15.34
C SER A 51 6.80 25.37 -14.57
N PRO A 52 5.92 26.12 -15.27
CA PRO A 52 4.80 26.81 -14.63
C PRO A 52 3.90 25.88 -13.81
N ASN A 53 3.70 24.64 -14.27
CA ASN A 53 2.90 23.64 -13.57
C ASN A 53 3.60 23.16 -12.29
N SER A 54 4.91 22.99 -12.31
CA SER A 54 5.71 22.58 -11.16
C SER A 54 5.72 23.65 -10.08
N ASN A 55 5.84 24.92 -10.47
CA ASN A 55 5.69 26.04 -9.53
C ASN A 55 4.33 26.01 -8.84
N LEU A 56 3.25 25.89 -9.61
CA LEU A 56 1.89 25.83 -9.05
C LEU A 56 1.67 24.58 -8.18
N LEU A 57 2.22 23.44 -8.57
CA LEU A 57 2.20 22.18 -7.80
C LEU A 57 2.83 22.38 -6.40
N PHE A 58 3.99 23.03 -6.33
CA PHE A 58 4.64 23.32 -5.05
C PHE A 58 3.94 24.41 -4.25
N GLU A 59 3.26 25.37 -4.90
CA GLU A 59 2.38 26.33 -4.20
C GLU A 59 1.18 25.65 -3.54
N VAL A 60 0.51 24.72 -4.23
CA VAL A 60 -0.56 23.88 -3.66
C VAL A 60 -0.03 23.06 -2.49
N THR A 61 1.16 22.47 -2.65
CA THR A 61 1.85 21.71 -1.59
C THR A 61 2.14 22.56 -0.37
N ALA A 62 2.67 23.76 -0.54
CA ALA A 62 2.96 24.67 0.54
C ALA A 62 1.69 25.14 1.27
N LYS A 63 0.60 25.34 0.54
CA LYS A 63 -0.67 25.83 1.09
C LYS A 63 -1.44 24.77 1.86
N TYR A 64 -1.52 23.54 1.34
CA TYR A 64 -2.43 22.51 1.85
C TYR A 64 -1.77 21.19 2.24
N GLY A 65 -0.47 21.00 1.98
CA GLY A 65 0.24 19.74 2.26
C GLY A 65 -0.11 18.60 1.30
N ILE A 66 -0.67 18.92 0.13
CA ILE A 66 -1.01 18.00 -0.96
C ILE A 66 -0.43 18.53 -2.28
N PRO A 67 -0.16 17.70 -3.30
CA PRO A 67 -0.41 16.27 -3.43
C PRO A 67 0.60 15.37 -2.68
N TYR A 68 0.40 14.06 -2.80
CA TYR A 68 1.46 13.09 -2.52
C TYR A 68 2.49 13.06 -3.64
N PHE A 69 3.72 12.70 -3.27
CA PHE A 69 4.82 12.53 -4.20
C PHE A 69 5.32 11.10 -4.17
N GLN A 70 5.39 10.47 -5.33
CA GLN A 70 6.06 9.19 -5.50
C GLN A 70 7.45 9.44 -6.08
N ASN A 71 8.47 9.25 -5.27
CA ASN A 71 9.85 9.60 -5.63
C ASN A 71 10.58 8.43 -6.28
N TYR A 72 10.92 8.58 -7.56
CA TYR A 72 11.74 7.63 -8.33
C TYR A 72 13.20 8.10 -8.48
N ILE A 73 13.53 9.30 -8.01
CA ILE A 73 14.88 9.86 -8.09
C ILE A 73 15.82 9.02 -7.22
N GLY A 74 16.93 8.57 -7.81
CA GLY A 74 17.88 7.69 -7.13
C GLY A 74 17.43 6.23 -7.04
N THR A 75 16.34 5.87 -7.72
CA THR A 75 15.90 4.47 -7.88
C THR A 75 16.15 3.99 -9.31
N ASP A 76 16.29 2.68 -9.48
CA ASP A 76 16.34 2.01 -10.80
C ASP A 76 14.95 1.52 -11.25
N ILE A 77 13.89 2.11 -10.69
CA ILE A 77 12.50 1.72 -10.95
C ILE A 77 11.93 2.62 -12.05
N ASP A 78 11.33 2.02 -13.07
CA ASP A 78 10.56 2.77 -14.07
C ASP A 78 9.24 3.27 -13.46
N PRO A 79 8.86 4.55 -13.60
CA PRO A 79 7.57 5.06 -13.15
C PRO A 79 6.36 4.31 -13.71
N GLY A 80 6.51 3.65 -14.86
CA GLY A 80 5.52 2.74 -15.43
C GLY A 80 5.34 1.45 -14.63
N ASP A 81 6.35 1.00 -13.88
CA ASP A 81 6.39 -0.31 -13.20
C ASP A 81 5.69 -0.32 -11.83
N ILE A 82 5.39 0.85 -11.25
CA ILE A 82 4.71 0.93 -9.94
C ILE A 82 3.51 1.86 -10.04
N ARG A 83 2.33 1.32 -9.73
CA ARG A 83 1.13 2.13 -9.49
C ARG A 83 0.85 2.14 -8.00
N ALA A 84 0.74 3.33 -7.43
CA ALA A 84 0.17 3.51 -6.10
C ALA A 84 -1.35 3.33 -6.21
N MET A 85 -1.87 2.20 -5.71
CA MET A 85 -3.30 1.96 -5.67
C MET A 85 -3.83 2.45 -4.32
N CYS A 86 -4.41 3.65 -4.29
CA CYS A 86 -4.93 4.28 -3.07
C CYS A 86 -3.81 4.66 -2.06
N CYS A 87 -4.06 4.51 -0.75
CA CYS A 87 -3.28 5.18 0.30
C CYS A 87 -1.79 4.82 0.38
N ARG A 88 -1.39 3.55 0.18
CA ARG A 88 0.02 3.12 0.30
C ARG A 88 0.38 1.80 -0.40
N LEU A 89 -0.54 1.24 -1.17
CA LEU A 89 -0.33 -0.04 -1.85
C LEU A 89 0.56 0.18 -3.08
N ASN A 90 1.84 -0.18 -2.95
CA ASN A 90 2.77 -0.20 -4.08
C ASN A 90 2.81 -1.60 -4.66
N LEU A 91 2.45 -1.72 -5.94
CA LEU A 91 2.43 -2.97 -6.68
C LEU A 91 3.66 -3.03 -7.58
N ASP A 92 4.46 -4.10 -7.47
CA ASP A 92 5.56 -4.35 -8.39
C ASP A 92 5.01 -4.99 -9.67
N GLN A 93 4.92 -4.21 -10.76
CA GLN A 93 4.39 -4.73 -12.02
C GLN A 93 5.28 -5.80 -12.65
N ARG A 94 6.53 -5.99 -12.23
CA ARG A 94 7.37 -7.08 -12.76
C ARG A 94 6.84 -8.46 -12.38
N GLU A 95 6.12 -8.56 -11.27
CA GLU A 95 5.39 -9.78 -10.90
C GLU A 95 4.13 -9.97 -11.76
N LEU A 96 3.51 -8.87 -12.22
CA LEU A 96 2.35 -8.86 -13.12
C LEU A 96 2.71 -9.08 -14.60
N LEU A 97 3.90 -8.64 -15.04
CA LEU A 97 4.40 -8.76 -16.42
C LEU A 97 4.60 -10.22 -16.88
N ARG A 98 4.56 -11.18 -15.95
CA ARG A 98 4.60 -12.63 -16.26
C ARG A 98 3.20 -13.23 -16.53
N ARG A 99 2.13 -12.44 -16.42
CA ARG A 99 0.74 -12.87 -16.64
C ARG A 99 0.13 -12.14 -17.84
N PRO A 100 -0.74 -12.81 -18.63
CA PRO A 100 -1.36 -12.18 -19.79
C PRO A 100 -2.21 -10.98 -19.35
N GLY A 101 -1.93 -9.80 -19.92
CA GLY A 101 -2.67 -8.57 -19.70
C GLY A 101 -3.80 -8.38 -20.72
N ASN A 102 -4.81 -7.58 -20.35
CA ASN A 102 -5.88 -7.14 -21.24
C ASN A 102 -5.42 -5.95 -22.12
N MET A 103 -6.32 -5.30 -22.85
CA MET A 103 -5.97 -4.22 -23.80
C MET A 103 -5.41 -2.94 -23.14
N TRP A 104 -5.42 -2.87 -21.80
CA TRP A 104 -4.89 -1.78 -20.99
C TRP A 104 -3.67 -2.31 -20.20
N GLY A 105 -2.75 -1.45 -19.79
CA GLY A 105 -1.51 -1.90 -19.15
C GLY A 105 -1.78 -2.76 -17.90
N PRO A 106 -0.90 -3.69 -17.51
CA PRO A 106 -1.11 -4.57 -16.35
C PRO A 106 -1.38 -3.79 -15.04
N GLY A 107 -0.91 -2.54 -14.94
CA GLY A 107 -1.18 -1.63 -13.83
C GLY A 107 -2.61 -1.06 -13.74
N ASP A 108 -3.43 -1.17 -14.80
CA ASP A 108 -4.80 -0.62 -14.86
C ASP A 108 -5.87 -1.66 -14.50
N SER A 109 -5.48 -2.91 -14.27
CA SER A 109 -6.38 -4.04 -13.95
C SER A 109 -5.86 -4.88 -12.78
N THR A 110 -5.43 -4.19 -11.72
CA THR A 110 -4.88 -4.80 -10.51
C THR A 110 -5.44 -4.11 -9.26
N GLY A 111 -5.10 -4.61 -8.08
CA GLY A 111 -5.61 -4.15 -6.79
C GLY A 111 -5.32 -5.19 -5.71
N SER A 112 -6.04 -5.10 -4.59
CA SER A 112 -5.99 -6.11 -3.54
C SER A 112 -7.37 -6.74 -3.34
N ILE A 113 -7.43 -8.06 -3.26
CA ILE A 113 -8.68 -8.77 -2.91
C ILE A 113 -9.09 -8.50 -1.45
N GLY A 114 -8.14 -8.11 -0.62
CA GLY A 114 -8.33 -7.93 0.80
C GLY A 114 -7.01 -7.76 1.54
N VAL A 115 -7.12 -7.11 2.71
CA VAL A 115 -6.01 -6.86 3.61
C VAL A 115 -6.29 -7.56 4.94
N VAL A 116 -5.35 -8.34 5.45
CA VAL A 116 -5.34 -8.84 6.83
C VAL A 116 -4.15 -8.23 7.56
N THR A 117 -4.41 -7.40 8.57
CA THR A 117 -3.35 -6.70 9.32
C THR A 117 -2.95 -7.48 10.57
N ILE A 118 -1.66 -7.75 10.70
CA ILE A 118 -1.05 -8.42 11.84
C ILE A 118 -0.74 -7.40 12.93
N ASN A 119 -1.18 -7.70 14.16
CA ASN A 119 -0.82 -6.93 15.35
C ASN A 119 0.56 -7.35 15.86
N LEU A 120 1.62 -6.67 15.40
CA LEU A 120 2.99 -6.99 15.82
C LEU A 120 3.23 -6.67 17.29
N ASN A 121 2.53 -5.68 17.85
CA ASN A 121 2.66 -5.33 19.26
C ASN A 121 2.29 -6.49 20.17
N ARG A 122 1.18 -7.16 19.85
CA ARG A 122 0.70 -8.34 20.58
C ARG A 122 1.75 -9.45 20.60
N ILE A 123 2.34 -9.75 19.44
CA ILE A 123 3.38 -10.76 19.30
C ILE A 123 4.60 -10.35 20.13
N GLY A 124 5.07 -9.11 20.00
CA GLY A 124 6.21 -8.60 20.77
C GLY A 124 6.02 -8.66 22.29
N TYR A 125 4.79 -8.54 22.78
CA TYR A 125 4.50 -8.66 24.22
C TYR A 125 4.37 -10.12 24.70
N GLU A 126 3.82 -11.01 23.87
CA GLU A 126 3.58 -12.41 24.25
C GLU A 126 4.84 -13.28 24.14
N SER A 127 5.79 -12.92 23.26
CA SER A 127 7.00 -13.70 23.02
C SER A 127 8.10 -13.40 24.06
N GLY A 128 8.68 -14.44 24.65
CA GLY A 128 9.82 -14.34 25.56
C GLY A 128 11.18 -14.50 24.88
N THR A 129 11.20 -15.14 23.71
CA THR A 129 12.43 -15.34 22.90
C THR A 129 12.21 -14.94 21.44
N ARG A 130 13.32 -14.78 20.70
CA ARG A 130 13.28 -14.49 19.26
C ARG A 130 12.64 -15.63 18.47
N ASP A 131 12.94 -16.87 18.84
CA ASP A 131 12.39 -18.05 18.17
C ASP A 131 10.86 -18.12 18.37
N GLU A 132 10.38 -17.83 19.58
CA GLU A 132 8.95 -17.71 19.87
C GLU A 132 8.31 -16.60 19.02
N PHE A 133 8.93 -15.40 18.97
CA PHE A 133 8.43 -14.28 18.17
C PHE A 133 8.22 -14.65 16.70
N PHE A 134 9.22 -15.25 16.07
CA PHE A 134 9.14 -15.62 14.66
C PHE A 134 8.20 -16.81 14.42
N THR A 135 8.09 -17.73 15.38
CA THR A 135 7.13 -18.83 15.33
C THR A 135 5.69 -18.31 15.39
N ASP A 136 5.39 -17.44 16.35
CA ASP A 136 4.06 -16.85 16.52
C ASP A 136 3.70 -15.96 15.32
N LEU A 137 4.66 -15.16 14.84
CA LEU A 137 4.48 -14.37 13.62
C LEU A 137 4.14 -15.26 12.42
N LYS A 138 4.87 -16.37 12.21
CA LYS A 138 4.56 -17.32 11.12
C LYS A 138 3.17 -17.91 11.26
N ASN A 139 2.78 -18.32 12.47
CA ASN A 139 1.47 -18.89 12.73
C ASN A 139 0.35 -17.90 12.37
N VAL A 140 0.48 -16.65 12.79
CA VAL A 140 -0.49 -15.59 12.46
C VAL A 140 -0.48 -15.27 10.96
N MET A 141 0.67 -15.29 10.30
CA MET A 141 0.76 -15.12 8.84
C MET A 141 0.08 -16.26 8.07
N VAL A 142 0.18 -17.51 8.55
CA VAL A 142 -0.53 -18.65 7.94
C VAL A 142 -2.04 -18.46 8.08
N LEU A 143 -2.53 -18.03 9.25
CA LEU A 143 -3.95 -17.70 9.42
C LEU A 143 -4.40 -16.56 8.51
N ALA A 144 -3.55 -15.54 8.31
CA ALA A 144 -3.83 -14.46 7.37
C ALA A 144 -3.93 -14.97 5.92
N LYS A 145 -3.02 -15.86 5.51
CA LYS A 145 -3.07 -16.55 4.21
C LYS A 145 -4.40 -17.28 4.03
N GLU A 146 -4.77 -18.15 4.97
CA GLU A 146 -6.01 -18.92 4.91
C GLU A 146 -7.25 -18.03 4.80
N SER A 147 -7.30 -16.94 5.58
CA SER A 147 -8.38 -15.96 5.50
C SER A 147 -8.45 -15.27 4.14
N LEU A 148 -7.31 -14.92 3.54
CA LEU A 148 -7.25 -14.24 2.24
C LEU A 148 -7.62 -15.19 1.10
N GLU A 149 -7.15 -16.44 1.13
CA GLU A 149 -7.51 -17.44 0.13
C GLU A 149 -9.00 -17.80 0.20
N THR A 150 -9.56 -17.94 1.40
CA THR A 150 -11.00 -18.12 1.59
C THR A 150 -11.78 -16.94 0.99
N LYS A 151 -11.32 -15.70 1.23
CA LYS A 151 -11.95 -14.52 0.64
C LYS A 151 -11.85 -14.54 -0.89
N ARG A 152 -10.70 -14.94 -1.45
CA ARG A 152 -10.47 -15.08 -2.89
C ARG A 152 -11.47 -16.03 -3.52
N GLU A 153 -11.68 -17.19 -2.91
CA GLU A 153 -12.67 -18.16 -3.37
C GLU A 153 -14.08 -17.55 -3.40
N VAL A 154 -14.48 -16.87 -2.33
CA VAL A 154 -15.79 -16.22 -2.24
C VAL A 154 -15.99 -15.17 -3.34
N VAL A 155 -15.03 -14.27 -3.55
CA VAL A 155 -15.18 -13.21 -4.57
C VAL A 155 -15.14 -13.77 -5.99
N ASN A 156 -14.35 -14.81 -6.26
CA ASN A 156 -14.37 -15.50 -7.55
C ASN A 156 -15.71 -16.21 -7.80
N ASN A 157 -16.29 -16.83 -6.79
CA ASN A 157 -17.62 -17.43 -6.88
C ASN A 157 -18.71 -16.37 -7.14
N MET A 158 -18.60 -15.19 -6.53
CA MET A 158 -19.49 -14.05 -6.83
C MET A 158 -19.34 -13.57 -8.27
N LEU A 159 -18.11 -13.45 -8.76
CA LEU A 159 -17.79 -13.06 -10.14
C LEU A 159 -18.37 -14.05 -11.16
N ALA A 160 -18.14 -15.35 -10.96
CA ALA A 160 -18.65 -16.42 -11.82
C ALA A 160 -20.19 -16.46 -11.89
N ARG A 161 -20.87 -16.05 -10.80
CA ARG A 161 -22.32 -15.94 -10.72
C ARG A 161 -22.88 -14.61 -11.24
N GLY A 162 -22.01 -13.69 -11.69
CA GLY A 162 -22.42 -12.37 -12.17
C GLY A 162 -22.90 -11.40 -11.08
N LEU A 163 -22.54 -11.63 -9.82
CA LEU A 163 -22.96 -10.79 -8.68
C LEU A 163 -22.14 -9.49 -8.54
N VAL A 164 -21.04 -9.37 -9.29
CA VAL A 164 -20.19 -8.17 -9.37
C VAL A 164 -20.11 -7.69 -10.82
N PRO A 165 -21.20 -7.18 -11.40
CA PRO A 165 -21.33 -6.97 -12.85
C PRO A 165 -20.31 -5.96 -13.41
N TYR A 166 -20.00 -4.88 -12.68
CA TYR A 166 -18.98 -3.93 -13.10
C TYR A 166 -17.59 -4.57 -13.14
N THR A 167 -17.22 -5.33 -12.12
CA THR A 167 -15.95 -6.06 -12.10
C THR A 167 -15.89 -7.09 -13.22
N LEU A 168 -16.99 -7.82 -13.47
CA LEU A 168 -17.06 -8.78 -14.57
C LEU A 168 -16.84 -8.13 -15.94
N VAL A 169 -17.45 -6.97 -16.18
CA VAL A 169 -17.36 -6.27 -17.47
C VAL A 169 -16.00 -5.61 -17.67
N TYR A 170 -15.48 -4.92 -16.66
CA TYR A 170 -14.29 -4.07 -16.81
C TYR A 170 -12.97 -4.77 -16.44
N LEU A 171 -13.00 -5.76 -15.53
CA LEU A 171 -11.80 -6.51 -15.12
C LEU A 171 -11.85 -7.96 -15.60
N GLY A 172 -13.02 -8.62 -15.54
CA GLY A 172 -13.22 -10.00 -15.98
C GLY A 172 -12.67 -11.08 -15.03
N HIS A 173 -11.59 -10.80 -14.29
CA HIS A 173 -10.91 -11.74 -13.39
C HIS A 173 -10.17 -11.01 -12.25
N TYR A 174 -9.79 -11.77 -11.21
CA TYR A 174 -9.00 -11.27 -10.07
C TYR A 174 -7.55 -11.79 -10.05
N GLU A 175 -7.04 -12.35 -11.14
CA GLU A 175 -5.71 -13.01 -11.17
C GLU A 175 -4.55 -12.03 -10.97
N ASN A 176 -4.77 -10.76 -11.28
CA ASN A 176 -3.82 -9.67 -11.09
C ASN A 176 -3.98 -8.98 -9.72
N HIS A 177 -4.89 -9.45 -8.86
CA HIS A 177 -5.13 -8.83 -7.55
C HIS A 177 -4.36 -9.55 -6.44
N PHE A 178 -3.71 -8.77 -5.59
CA PHE A 178 -2.88 -9.23 -4.50
C PHE A 178 -3.71 -9.63 -3.27
N SER A 179 -3.22 -10.62 -2.54
CA SER A 179 -3.60 -10.95 -1.17
C SER A 179 -2.67 -10.17 -0.24
N THR A 180 -3.17 -9.11 0.41
CA THR A 180 -2.30 -8.21 1.18
C THR A 180 -2.21 -8.61 2.64
N ILE A 181 -1.00 -8.87 3.11
CA ILE A 181 -0.72 -9.03 4.54
C ILE A 181 -0.18 -7.68 5.03
N GLY A 182 -0.94 -7.08 5.94
CA GLY A 182 -0.61 -5.81 6.54
C GLY A 182 0.11 -5.95 7.88
N ILE A 183 0.82 -4.91 8.30
CA ILE A 183 1.40 -4.82 9.66
C ILE A 183 1.01 -3.53 10.37
N CYS A 184 0.92 -3.61 11.70
CA CYS A 184 0.77 -2.45 12.57
C CYS A 184 1.47 -2.71 13.92
N GLY A 185 1.99 -1.66 14.57
CA GLY A 185 2.52 -1.71 15.94
C GLY A 185 3.96 -2.19 16.08
N MET A 186 4.83 -2.01 15.07
CA MET A 186 6.23 -2.44 15.15
C MET A 186 7.02 -1.68 16.23
N HIS A 187 6.72 -0.39 16.44
CA HIS A 187 7.40 0.38 17.48
C HIS A 187 7.11 -0.17 18.88
N GLU A 188 5.85 -0.42 19.18
CA GLU A 188 5.41 -0.99 20.44
C GLU A 188 5.86 -2.45 20.59
N ALA A 189 5.92 -3.21 19.49
CA ALA A 189 6.53 -4.53 19.49
C ALA A 189 8.00 -4.48 19.95
N CYS A 190 8.80 -3.53 19.44
CA CYS A 190 10.17 -3.33 19.91
C CYS A 190 10.22 -2.93 21.40
N LEU A 191 9.32 -2.05 21.85
CA LEU A 191 9.27 -1.63 23.25
C LEU A 191 8.96 -2.80 24.19
N ASN A 192 7.96 -3.62 23.86
CA ASN A 192 7.56 -4.75 24.69
C ASN A 192 8.57 -5.92 24.62
N PHE A 193 9.16 -6.18 23.46
CA PHE A 193 10.04 -7.32 23.25
C PHE A 193 11.51 -7.04 23.60
N LEU A 194 12.04 -5.88 23.17
CA LEU A 194 13.45 -5.51 23.33
C LEU A 194 13.68 -4.55 24.49
N GLY A 195 12.63 -3.91 25.02
CA GLY A 195 12.75 -2.79 25.94
C GLY A 195 13.29 -1.51 25.27
N LYS A 196 13.37 -1.46 23.93
CA LYS A 196 13.94 -0.36 23.14
C LYS A 196 13.01 0.00 22.00
N GLY A 197 12.89 1.29 21.68
CA GLY A 197 12.04 1.75 20.57
C GLY A 197 12.64 1.47 19.19
N ILE A 198 11.80 1.49 18.15
CA ILE A 198 12.22 1.29 16.74
C ILE A 198 13.30 2.28 16.25
N GLY A 199 13.44 3.43 16.92
CA GLY A 199 14.43 4.45 16.57
C GLY A 199 15.87 4.14 17.03
N THR A 200 16.08 3.13 17.87
CA THR A 200 17.44 2.72 18.26
C THR A 200 18.06 1.83 17.18
N PRO A 201 19.40 1.70 17.11
CA PRO A 201 20.06 0.79 16.18
C PRO A 201 19.50 -0.65 16.26
N GLU A 202 19.29 -1.16 17.47
CA GLU A 202 18.79 -2.52 17.71
C GLU A 202 17.31 -2.66 17.35
N GLY A 203 16.48 -1.65 17.67
CA GLY A 203 15.06 -1.66 17.29
C GLY A 203 14.88 -1.59 15.78
N LYS A 204 15.73 -0.83 15.07
CA LYS A 204 15.74 -0.75 13.61
C LYS A 204 16.19 -2.06 12.99
N GLU A 205 17.29 -2.66 13.48
CA GLU A 205 17.79 -3.95 13.01
C GLU A 205 16.73 -5.05 13.15
N PHE A 206 16.07 -5.12 14.32
CA PHE A 206 14.99 -6.07 14.56
C PHE A 206 13.79 -5.84 13.63
N ALA A 207 13.37 -4.58 13.41
CA ALA A 207 12.29 -4.29 12.48
C ALA A 207 12.61 -4.73 11.04
N ILE A 208 13.86 -4.55 10.59
CA ILE A 208 14.32 -5.02 9.26
C ILE A 208 14.29 -6.55 9.20
N GLU A 209 14.74 -7.23 10.24
CA GLU A 209 14.70 -8.69 10.36
C GLU A 209 13.27 -9.23 10.28
N VAL A 210 12.33 -8.62 11.01
CA VAL A 210 10.90 -8.95 10.96
C VAL A 210 10.34 -8.75 9.54
N LEU A 211 10.62 -7.62 8.90
CA LEU A 211 10.16 -7.35 7.52
C LEU A 211 10.73 -8.35 6.51
N ASN A 212 12.02 -8.73 6.64
CA ASN A 212 12.64 -9.74 5.78
C ASN A 212 11.99 -11.12 5.97
N PHE A 213 11.77 -11.53 7.22
CA PHE A 213 11.08 -12.78 7.54
C PHE A 213 9.66 -12.83 6.94
N MET A 214 8.90 -11.73 7.07
CA MET A 214 7.57 -11.64 6.50
C MET A 214 7.59 -11.67 4.97
N ARG A 215 8.52 -10.94 4.34
CA ARG A 215 8.71 -10.97 2.88
C ARG A 215 8.99 -12.39 2.39
N ASP A 216 9.89 -13.10 3.04
CA ASP A 216 10.29 -14.44 2.59
C ASP A 216 9.19 -15.47 2.86
N THR A 217 8.41 -15.30 3.93
CA THR A 217 7.17 -16.07 4.16
C THR A 217 6.12 -15.80 3.08
N ILE A 218 5.92 -14.55 2.69
CA ILE A 218 4.98 -14.18 1.63
C ILE A 218 5.38 -14.83 0.30
N LYS A 219 6.67 -14.84 -0.04
CA LYS A 219 7.16 -15.54 -1.26
C LYS A 219 6.78 -17.02 -1.25
N GLN A 220 6.94 -17.71 -0.13
CA GLN A 220 6.51 -19.10 0.02
C GLN A 220 5.00 -19.25 -0.22
N PHE A 221 4.18 -18.32 0.28
CA PHE A 221 2.74 -18.35 0.03
C PHE A 221 2.38 -18.14 -1.44
N GLN A 222 3.11 -17.28 -2.16
CA GLN A 222 2.92 -17.12 -3.61
C GLN A 222 3.26 -18.41 -4.37
N GLU A 223 4.36 -19.08 -4.02
CA GLU A 223 4.77 -20.35 -4.62
C GLU A 223 3.76 -21.47 -4.33
N GLU A 224 3.25 -21.54 -3.11
CA GLU A 224 2.29 -22.56 -2.66
C GLU A 224 0.91 -22.39 -3.32
N THR A 225 0.40 -21.16 -3.35
CA THR A 225 -0.98 -20.87 -3.78
C THR A 225 -1.10 -20.52 -5.27
N GLY A 226 0.01 -20.10 -5.89
CA GLY A 226 -0.01 -19.50 -7.23
C GLY A 226 -0.68 -18.13 -7.28
N ASN A 227 -1.04 -17.52 -6.14
CA ASN A 227 -1.65 -16.19 -6.08
C ASN A 227 -0.61 -15.11 -5.74
N LEU A 228 -0.92 -13.86 -6.11
CA LEU A 228 -0.08 -12.72 -5.79
C LEU A 228 -0.29 -12.29 -4.33
N TYR A 229 0.78 -11.92 -3.65
CA TYR A 229 0.78 -11.45 -2.27
C TYR A 229 1.73 -10.27 -2.12
N ASN A 230 1.38 -9.35 -1.24
CA ASN A 230 2.26 -8.23 -0.91
C ASN A 230 2.22 -7.92 0.58
N LEU A 231 3.26 -7.22 1.02
CA LEU A 231 3.38 -6.69 2.38
C LEU A 231 3.03 -5.20 2.37
N GLU A 232 2.18 -4.77 3.30
CA GLU A 232 1.80 -3.36 3.43
C GLU A 232 1.96 -2.85 4.86
N ALA A 233 2.50 -1.64 4.99
CA ALA A 233 2.33 -0.85 6.21
C ALA A 233 0.92 -0.28 6.21
N THR A 234 -0.04 -1.02 6.79
CA THR A 234 -1.46 -0.66 6.76
C THR A 234 -1.65 0.75 7.32
N PRO A 235 -2.41 1.64 6.65
CA PRO A 235 -2.70 2.98 7.18
C PRO A 235 -3.29 2.97 8.60
N ALA A 236 -4.10 1.93 8.88
CA ALA A 236 -4.56 1.56 10.21
C ALA A 236 -5.29 2.68 10.98
N GLU A 237 -6.02 3.54 10.29
CA GLU A 237 -6.75 4.69 10.86
C GLU A 237 -7.65 4.30 12.05
N SER A 238 -8.47 3.26 11.90
CA SER A 238 -9.29 2.70 12.98
C SER A 238 -8.66 1.48 13.64
N THR A 239 -7.87 0.71 12.88
CA THR A 239 -7.25 -0.54 13.34
C THR A 239 -6.22 -0.29 14.44
N SER A 240 -5.39 0.76 14.34
CA SER A 240 -4.37 1.08 15.34
C SER A 240 -4.98 1.27 16.73
N TYR A 241 -6.02 2.10 16.84
CA TYR A 241 -6.78 2.29 18.07
C TYR A 241 -7.46 1.01 18.55
N ARG A 242 -8.13 0.29 17.64
CA ARG A 242 -8.85 -0.95 18.00
C ARG A 242 -7.91 -1.99 18.59
N LEU A 243 -6.74 -2.20 17.98
CA LEU A 243 -5.74 -3.17 18.44
C LEU A 243 -5.19 -2.76 19.81
N ALA A 244 -4.75 -1.52 19.99
CA ALA A 244 -4.25 -1.01 21.27
C ALA A 244 -5.28 -1.16 22.40
N ARG A 245 -6.57 -0.88 22.11
CA ARG A 245 -7.66 -1.04 23.10
C ARG A 245 -7.84 -2.51 23.51
N LEU A 246 -7.86 -3.44 22.55
CA LEU A 246 -8.00 -4.88 22.84
C LEU A 246 -6.77 -5.46 23.54
N ASP A 247 -5.59 -4.90 23.24
CA ASP A 247 -4.33 -5.17 23.93
C ASP A 247 -4.44 -4.81 25.41
N ARG A 248 -4.81 -3.57 25.74
CA ARG A 248 -4.98 -3.12 27.14
C ARG A 248 -6.09 -3.84 27.90
N GLN A 249 -7.16 -4.26 27.22
CA GLN A 249 -8.23 -5.03 27.86
C GLN A 249 -7.76 -6.43 28.30
N LYS A 250 -6.86 -7.06 27.54
CA LYS A 250 -6.35 -8.39 27.83
C LYS A 250 -5.09 -8.36 28.70
N TYR A 251 -4.24 -7.35 28.54
CA TYR A 251 -2.96 -7.23 29.25
C TYR A 251 -2.82 -5.86 29.90
N HIS A 252 -2.66 -5.84 31.22
CA HIS A 252 -2.56 -4.59 31.98
C HIS A 252 -1.24 -3.84 31.73
N ASN A 253 -0.14 -4.58 31.54
CA ASN A 253 1.22 -4.03 31.46
C ASN A 253 1.74 -3.91 30.02
N ILE A 254 0.93 -4.18 29.00
CA ILE A 254 1.36 -4.04 27.61
C ILE A 254 1.54 -2.57 27.26
N ILE A 255 2.68 -2.24 26.67
CA ILE A 255 2.97 -0.90 26.18
C ILE A 255 2.21 -0.71 24.86
N THR A 256 1.44 0.37 24.75
CA THR A 256 0.74 0.77 23.52
C THR A 256 0.85 2.29 23.34
N ALA A 257 0.94 2.77 22.11
CA ALA A 257 0.73 4.18 21.80
C ALA A 257 -0.76 4.56 21.87
N GLY A 258 -1.04 5.81 22.24
CA GLY A 258 -2.39 6.33 22.46
C GLY A 258 -2.87 6.19 23.91
N THR A 259 -3.66 7.16 24.37
CA THR A 259 -4.22 7.20 25.73
C THR A 259 -5.50 6.39 25.84
#